data_AF-Q60580-F1
#
_entry.id   AF-Q60580-F1
#
_cell.length_a   1.000
_cell.length_b   1.000
_cell.length_c   1.000
_cell.angle_alpha   90.00
_cell.angle_beta   90.00
_cell.angle_gamma   90.00
#
_symmetry.space_group_name_H-M   'P 1'
#
loop_
_entity.id
_entity.type
_entity.pdbx_description
1 polymer ?
#
loop_
_entity_poly.entity_id
_entity_poly.type
_entity_poly.pdbx_seq_one_letter_code
_entity_poly.pdbx_strand_id
1 'polypeptide(L)'
;MEGHIKRPMNAFMVWSRGERHKLAQQNPSMQNTEISKQLGCRWKSLTEAEKRPFFQEAQRLKTLHREKYPNYKYQPHRRAKVPQRSGTLQPAVASTKLYNLLQWDRNPHAITYRQDWSRAAHLSSKNQQSFYLQPVDIPTGQP
;
A
#
# COMPACT_ATOMS: atom_id res chain seq x y z
N MET A 1 7.99 -6.97 29.51
CA MET A 1 6.61 -6.82 28.99
C MET A 1 6.69 -6.68 27.49
N GLU A 2 6.36 -7.73 26.75
CA GLU A 2 6.41 -7.67 25.29
C GLU A 2 5.15 -6.92 24.80
N GLY A 3 5.34 -5.65 24.48
CA GLY A 3 4.26 -4.73 24.09
C GLY A 3 3.66 -5.04 22.73
N HIS A 4 2.60 -4.30 22.36
CA HIS A 4 1.89 -4.44 21.09
C HIS A 4 2.84 -4.49 19.87
N ILE A 5 2.83 -5.63 19.17
CA ILE A 5 3.66 -5.89 17.98
C ILE A 5 3.23 -4.96 16.82
N LYS A 6 4.17 -4.17 16.31
CA LYS A 6 3.94 -3.25 15.19
C LYS A 6 3.93 -4.01 13.86
N ARG A 7 3.19 -3.50 12.88
CA ARG A 7 3.13 -4.05 11.52
C ARG A 7 4.51 -3.97 10.85
N PRO A 8 4.88 -4.93 9.97
CA PRO A 8 6.06 -4.79 9.12
C PRO A 8 5.88 -3.62 8.14
N MET A 9 6.97 -2.94 7.80
CA MET A 9 6.95 -1.84 6.83
C MET A 9 6.69 -2.36 5.43
N ASN A 10 5.78 -1.71 4.69
CA ASN A 10 5.61 -1.93 3.25
C ASN A 10 6.67 -1.16 2.45
N ALA A 11 6.73 -1.39 1.13
CA ALA A 11 7.77 -0.78 0.27
C ALA A 11 7.82 0.75 0.36
N PHE A 12 6.66 1.41 0.31
CA PHE A 12 6.58 2.87 0.47
C PHE A 12 7.07 3.32 1.85
N MET A 13 6.75 2.60 2.93
CA MET A 13 7.21 2.96 4.28
C MET A 13 8.72 2.76 4.45
N VAL A 14 9.31 1.75 3.80
CA VAL A 14 10.76 1.53 3.77
C VAL A 14 11.45 2.70 3.05
N TRP A 15 11.00 3.03 1.84
CA TRP A 15 11.55 4.13 1.04
C TRP A 15 11.35 5.51 1.71
N SER A 16 10.12 5.81 2.12
CA SER A 16 9.75 7.13 2.65
C SER A 16 10.44 7.47 3.97
N ARG A 17 11.00 6.50 4.70
CA ARG A 17 11.73 6.77 5.95
C ARG A 17 12.95 7.66 5.71
N GLY A 18 13.77 7.33 4.72
CA GLY A 18 14.95 8.11 4.36
C GLY A 18 14.57 9.44 3.71
N GLU A 19 13.63 9.42 2.78
CA GLU A 19 13.20 10.62 2.05
C GLU A 19 12.48 11.64 2.94
N ARG A 20 11.67 11.18 3.90
CA ARG A 20 11.05 12.05 4.90
C ARG A 20 12.10 12.76 5.75
N HIS A 21 13.16 12.06 6.15
CA HIS A 21 14.24 12.64 6.95
C HIS A 21 14.98 13.75 6.18
N LYS A 22 15.33 13.50 4.91
CA LYS A 22 15.96 14.50 4.04
C LYS A 22 15.07 15.74 3.89
N LEU A 23 13.78 15.57 3.63
CA LEU A 23 12.85 16.68 3.46
C LEU A 23 12.61 17.48 4.74
N ALA A 24 12.54 16.80 5.88
CA ALA A 24 12.38 17.47 7.18
C ALA A 24 13.63 18.27 7.57
N GLN A 25 14.83 17.80 7.22
CA GLN A 25 16.07 18.57 7.42
C GLN A 25 16.14 19.81 6.53
N GLN A 26 15.72 19.68 5.27
CA GLN A 26 15.68 20.80 4.32
C GLN A 26 14.60 21.83 4.66
N ASN A 27 13.49 21.39 5.25
CA ASN A 27 12.35 22.24 5.58
C ASN A 27 11.88 21.98 7.02
N PRO A 28 12.59 22.50 8.04
CA PRO A 28 12.28 22.23 9.45
C PRO A 28 10.90 22.75 9.89
N SER A 29 10.39 23.78 9.22
CA SER A 29 9.06 24.36 9.47
C SER A 29 7.92 23.62 8.77
N MET A 30 8.23 22.69 7.84
CA MET A 30 7.22 22.00 7.07
C MET A 30 6.56 20.90 7.91
N GLN A 31 5.23 20.93 7.96
CA GLN A 31 4.48 19.89 8.65
C GLN A 31 4.60 18.54 7.93
N ASN A 32 4.66 17.45 8.70
CA ASN A 32 4.75 16.08 8.18
C ASN A 32 3.57 15.72 7.25
N THR A 33 2.41 16.34 7.44
CA THR A 33 1.26 16.23 6.53
C THR A 33 1.65 16.63 5.10
N GLU A 34 2.38 17.73 4.94
CA GLU A 34 2.80 18.21 3.63
C GLU A 34 3.94 17.38 3.05
N ILE A 35 4.92 17.02 3.89
CA ILE A 35 6.01 16.11 3.51
C ILE A 35 5.43 14.79 2.98
N SER A 36 4.42 14.24 3.66
CA SER A 36 3.79 12.98 3.26
C SER A 36 3.06 13.06 1.93
N LYS A 37 2.42 14.20 1.60
CA LYS A 37 1.84 14.43 0.27
C LYS A 37 2.91 14.44 -0.81
N GLN A 38 3.99 15.20 -0.59
CA GLN A 38 5.08 15.33 -1.55
C GLN A 38 5.77 13.97 -1.81
N LEU A 39 6.01 13.18 -0.75
CA LEU A 39 6.55 11.83 -0.87
C LEU A 39 5.62 10.90 -1.64
N GLY A 40 4.31 11.02 -1.44
CA GLY A 40 3.33 10.25 -2.22
C GLY A 40 3.39 10.54 -3.72
N CYS A 41 3.56 11.80 -4.10
CA CYS A 41 3.75 12.20 -5.49
C CYS A 41 5.07 11.64 -6.06
N ARG A 42 6.18 11.84 -5.36
CA ARG A 42 7.50 11.33 -5.77
C ARG A 42 7.50 9.81 -5.95
N TRP A 43 6.92 9.07 -5.01
CA TRP A 43 6.82 7.60 -5.11
C TRP A 43 6.08 7.15 -6.37
N LYS A 44 5.00 7.85 -6.75
CA LYS A 44 4.26 7.51 -7.98
C LYS A 44 5.11 7.74 -9.22
N SER A 45 5.91 8.80 -9.24
CA SER A 45 6.80 9.15 -10.36
C SER A 45 8.02 8.25 -10.49
N LEU A 46 8.43 7.50 -9.45
CA LEU A 46 9.53 6.55 -9.55
C LEU A 46 9.19 5.39 -10.51
N THR A 47 10.20 4.95 -11.25
CA THR A 47 10.13 3.78 -12.12
C THR A 47 10.06 2.48 -11.31
N GLU A 48 9.62 1.40 -11.96
CA GLU A 48 9.58 0.07 -11.34
C GLU A 48 10.97 -0.40 -10.91
N ALA A 49 12.00 -0.08 -11.69
CA ALA A 49 13.39 -0.40 -11.38
C ALA A 49 13.86 0.28 -10.08
N GLU A 50 13.51 1.55 -9.90
CA GLU A 50 13.82 2.30 -8.67
C GLU A 50 13.03 1.79 -7.46
N LYS A 51 11.78 1.34 -7.68
CA LYS A 51 10.93 0.79 -6.60
C LYS A 51 11.34 -0.62 -6.19
N ARG A 52 11.89 -1.42 -7.11
CA ARG A 52 12.26 -2.84 -6.94
C ARG A 52 13.03 -3.15 -5.64
N PRO A 53 14.13 -2.44 -5.30
CA PRO A 53 14.85 -2.73 -4.06
C PRO A 53 13.98 -2.56 -2.81
N PHE A 54 13.06 -1.59 -2.80
CA PHE A 54 12.17 -1.35 -1.67
C PHE A 54 11.05 -2.40 -1.55
N PHE A 55 10.61 -2.96 -2.68
CA PHE A 55 9.71 -4.12 -2.67
C PHE A 55 10.39 -5.38 -2.12
N GLN A 56 11.62 -5.65 -2.54
CA GLN A 56 12.41 -6.77 -2.03
C GLN A 56 12.65 -6.63 -0.52
N GLU A 57 13.02 -5.44 -0.06
CA GLU A 57 13.23 -5.19 1.37
C GLU A 57 11.92 -5.31 2.18
N ALA A 58 10.80 -4.79 1.67
CA ALA A 58 9.51 -4.97 2.32
C ALA A 58 9.09 -6.45 2.41
N GLN A 59 9.38 -7.24 1.37
CA GLN A 59 9.15 -8.68 1.39
C GLN A 59 10.03 -9.38 2.44
N ARG A 60 11.31 -9.00 2.52
CA ARG A 60 12.24 -9.50 3.54
C ARG A 60 11.73 -9.20 4.95
N LEU A 61 11.32 -7.95 5.20
CA LEU A 61 10.77 -7.52 6.50
C LEU A 61 9.46 -8.25 6.84
N LYS A 62 8.60 -8.52 5.86
CA LYS A 62 7.38 -9.31 6.05
C LYS A 62 7.69 -10.75 6.47
N THR A 63 8.66 -11.39 5.81
CA THR A 63 9.11 -12.75 6.14
C THR A 63 9.72 -12.79 7.55
N LEU A 64 10.66 -11.89 7.84
CA LEU A 64 11.30 -11.78 9.16
C LEU A 64 10.27 -11.55 10.28
N HIS A 65 9.27 -10.71 10.03
CA HIS A 65 8.20 -10.47 10.99
C HIS A 65 7.35 -11.73 11.24
N ARG A 66 7.04 -12.48 10.18
CA ARG A 66 6.26 -13.72 10.31
C ARG A 66 7.02 -14.79 11.10
N GLU A 67 8.32 -14.92 10.85
CA GLU A 67 9.20 -15.85 11.57
C GLU A 67 9.35 -15.46 13.04
N LYS A 68 9.60 -14.18 13.31
CA LYS A 68 9.76 -13.66 14.68
C LYS A 68 8.45 -13.72 15.47
N TYR A 69 7.31 -13.54 14.81
CA TYR A 69 5.99 -13.49 15.44
C TYR A 69 5.00 -14.43 14.73
N PRO A 70 5.13 -15.76 14.91
CA PRO A 70 4.31 -16.75 14.20
C PRO A 70 2.82 -16.64 14.55
N ASN A 71 2.50 -16.18 15.76
CA ASN A 71 1.12 -16.00 16.24
C ASN A 71 0.58 -14.58 15.98
N TYR A 72 1.33 -13.72 15.27
CA TYR A 72 0.87 -12.37 15.00
C TYR A 72 -0.34 -12.35 14.06
N LYS A 73 -1.41 -11.69 14.51
CA LYS A 73 -2.59 -11.40 13.70
C LYS A 73 -2.89 -9.92 13.75
N TYR A 74 -3.08 -9.31 12.57
CA TYR A 74 -3.50 -7.92 12.48
C TYR A 74 -4.95 -7.77 12.96
N GLN A 75 -5.12 -7.04 14.06
CA GLN A 75 -6.43 -6.74 14.65
C GLN A 75 -6.62 -5.21 14.65
N PRO A 76 -7.28 -4.65 13.61
CA PRO A 76 -7.51 -3.21 13.55
C PRO A 76 -8.44 -2.77 14.70
N HIS A 77 -7.91 -1.96 15.60
CA HIS A 77 -8.73 -1.32 16.62
C HIS A 77 -9.42 -0.08 16.04
N ARG A 78 -10.75 -0.13 15.91
CA ARG A 78 -11.55 1.05 15.58
C ARG A 78 -11.82 1.81 16.86
N ARG A 79 -11.33 3.04 16.97
CA ARG A 79 -11.78 3.96 18.02
C ARG A 79 -13.26 4.27 17.79
N ALA A 80 -14.09 4.10 18.81
CA ALA A 80 -15.47 4.54 18.75
C ALA A 80 -15.49 6.06 18.52
N LYS A 81 -16.14 6.51 17.45
CA LYS A 81 -16.43 7.94 17.24
C LYS A 81 -17.52 8.31 18.23
N VAL A 82 -17.14 8.92 19.35
CA VAL A 82 -18.09 9.62 20.20
C VAL A 82 -18.65 10.78 19.36
N PRO A 83 -19.96 10.85 19.09
CA PRO A 83 -20.54 11.99 18.41
C PRO A 83 -20.38 13.20 19.32
N GLN A 84 -19.41 14.07 19.02
CA GLN A 84 -19.31 15.36 19.67
C GLN A 84 -20.52 16.19 19.20
N ARG A 85 -21.53 16.31 20.06
CA ARG A 85 -22.58 17.32 19.92
C ARG A 85 -21.99 18.68 20.29
N SER A 86 -21.15 19.23 19.43
CA SER A 86 -20.83 20.67 19.47
C SER A 86 -21.83 21.38 18.56
N GLY A 87 -22.76 22.11 19.16
CA GLY A 87 -23.68 22.99 18.45
C GLY A 87 -22.91 24.08 17.72
N THR A 88 -22.70 23.89 16.43
CA THR A 88 -22.40 24.97 15.49
C THR A 88 -23.24 24.69 14.28
N LEU A 89 -24.28 25.49 14.08
CA LEU A 89 -25.15 25.44 12.91
C LEU A 89 -24.31 25.75 11.67
N GLN A 90 -23.74 24.70 11.06
CA GLN A 90 -23.23 24.76 9.70
C GLN A 90 -24.43 24.67 8.76
N PRO A 91 -24.56 25.57 7.77
CA PRO A 91 -25.67 25.51 6.81
C PRO A 91 -25.63 24.19 6.05
N ALA A 92 -26.82 23.62 5.86
CA ALA A 92 -27.04 22.29 5.30
C ALA A 92 -26.54 22.17 3.86
N VAL A 93 -25.25 21.87 3.69
CA VAL A 93 -24.74 21.32 2.43
C VAL A 93 -24.79 19.81 2.52
N ALA A 94 -25.53 19.21 1.59
CA ALA A 94 -25.78 17.79 1.50
C ALA A 94 -24.49 16.97 1.67
N SER A 95 -24.54 15.98 2.56
CA SER A 95 -23.64 14.84 2.71
C SER A 95 -22.25 14.99 2.07
N THR A 96 -21.20 15.12 2.89
CA THR A 96 -19.79 15.13 2.46
C THR A 96 -19.42 13.96 1.54
N LYS A 97 -20.19 12.87 1.56
CA LYS A 97 -20.11 11.75 0.61
C LYS A 97 -20.42 12.18 -0.84
N LEU A 98 -21.45 13.01 -1.04
CA LEU A 98 -21.84 13.55 -2.34
C LEU A 98 -20.89 14.67 -2.80
N TYR A 99 -20.45 15.54 -1.88
CA TYR A 99 -19.45 16.57 -2.20
C TYR A 99 -18.11 15.97 -2.65
N ASN A 100 -17.65 14.90 -2.00
CA ASN A 100 -16.49 14.17 -2.47
C ASN A 100 -16.77 13.43 -3.79
N LEU A 101 -17.97 12.87 -3.99
CA LEU A 101 -18.35 12.16 -5.22
C LEU A 101 -18.36 13.09 -6.45
N LEU A 102 -18.90 14.30 -6.31
CA LEU A 102 -18.95 15.32 -7.38
C LEU A 102 -17.58 15.85 -7.80
N GLN A 103 -16.57 15.75 -6.93
CA GLN A 103 -15.20 16.22 -7.22
C GLN A 103 -14.35 15.18 -7.95
N TRP A 104 -14.75 13.91 -8.02
CA TRP A 104 -14.03 12.88 -8.80
C TRP A 104 -14.17 13.07 -10.31
N ASP A 105 -15.25 13.71 -10.77
CA ASP A 105 -15.53 13.91 -12.21
C ASP A 105 -14.79 15.11 -12.81
N ARG A 106 -13.97 15.83 -12.02
CA ARG A 106 -13.18 16.99 -12.49
C ARG A 106 -11.67 16.79 -12.49
N ASN A 107 -11.19 15.57 -12.21
CA ASN A 107 -9.76 15.24 -12.30
C ASN A 107 -9.47 14.42 -13.58
N PRO A 108 -8.97 15.03 -14.67
CA PRO A 108 -8.64 14.31 -15.90
C PRO A 108 -7.53 13.27 -15.74
N HIS A 109 -6.84 13.19 -14.59
CA HIS A 109 -5.79 12.21 -14.32
C HIS A 109 -6.18 11.07 -13.36
N ALA A 110 -7.46 10.93 -12.99
CA ALA A 110 -7.94 9.84 -12.14
C ALA A 110 -8.39 8.57 -12.89
N ILE A 111 -8.42 8.60 -14.24
CA ILE A 111 -9.15 7.62 -15.07
C ILE A 111 -8.38 6.32 -15.35
N THR A 112 -7.07 6.23 -15.17
CA THR A 112 -6.32 5.02 -15.60
C THR A 112 -6.24 3.88 -14.56
N TYR A 113 -7.01 3.90 -13.46
CA TYR A 113 -6.95 2.81 -12.47
C TYR A 113 -8.30 2.18 -12.11
N ARG A 114 -9.42 2.63 -12.69
CA ARG A 114 -10.75 2.12 -12.30
C ARG A 114 -11.32 1.02 -13.21
N GLN A 115 -10.68 0.70 -14.33
CA GLN A 115 -11.25 -0.20 -15.34
C GLN A 115 -10.64 -1.61 -15.39
N ASP A 116 -9.49 -1.87 -14.74
CA ASP A 116 -8.85 -3.19 -14.82
C ASP A 116 -9.24 -4.17 -13.70
N TRP A 117 -9.94 -3.71 -12.65
CA TRP A 117 -10.38 -4.62 -11.57
C TRP A 117 -11.56 -5.52 -11.96
N SER A 118 -12.34 -5.14 -12.98
CA SER A 118 -13.52 -5.92 -13.40
C SER A 118 -13.23 -6.95 -14.50
N ARG A 119 -12.03 -6.95 -15.12
CA ARG A 119 -11.59 -8.04 -16.02
C ARG A 119 -10.72 -9.09 -15.33
N ALA A 120 -9.95 -8.69 -14.31
CA ALA A 120 -9.08 -9.63 -13.57
C ALA A 120 -9.85 -10.67 -12.74
N ALA A 121 -11.09 -10.35 -12.32
CA ALA A 121 -11.93 -11.26 -11.56
C ALA A 121 -12.43 -12.50 -12.36
N HIS A 122 -12.42 -12.43 -13.70
CA HIS A 122 -12.87 -13.54 -14.56
C HIS A 122 -11.73 -14.46 -15.06
N LEU A 123 -10.46 -14.07 -14.90
CA LEU A 123 -9.30 -14.91 -15.23
C LEU A 123 -8.76 -15.70 -14.01
N SER A 124 -9.33 -15.50 -12.82
CA SER A 124 -8.90 -16.16 -11.57
C SER A 124 -9.58 -17.51 -11.28
N SER A 125 -10.15 -18.20 -12.28
CA SER A 125 -10.81 -19.51 -12.08
C SER A 125 -10.24 -20.67 -12.92
N LYS A 126 -9.22 -20.43 -13.76
CA LYS A 126 -8.55 -21.51 -14.50
C LYS A 126 -7.04 -21.27 -14.61
N ASN A 127 -6.31 -21.32 -13.50
CA ASN A 127 -4.91 -21.76 -13.51
C ASN A 127 -4.43 -22.16 -12.10
N GLN A 128 -5.07 -23.18 -11.52
CA GLN A 128 -4.63 -23.81 -10.26
C GLN A 128 -4.03 -25.21 -10.48
N GLN A 129 -3.55 -25.52 -11.69
CA GLN A 129 -2.81 -26.76 -11.92
C GLN A 129 -1.60 -26.49 -12.81
N SER A 130 -0.46 -27.07 -12.45
CA SER A 130 0.83 -27.05 -13.15
C SER A 130 1.76 -25.85 -12.90
N PHE A 131 2.37 -25.84 -11.70
CA PHE A 131 3.74 -25.30 -11.54
C PHE A 131 4.64 -26.21 -10.68
N TYR A 132 4.32 -27.51 -10.62
CA TYR A 132 5.20 -28.53 -10.05
C TYR A 132 5.46 -29.61 -11.10
N LEU A 133 6.75 -29.97 -11.21
CA LEU A 133 7.34 -31.05 -11.98
C LEU A 133 7.64 -30.74 -13.46
N GLN A 134 8.87 -30.31 -13.74
CA GLN A 134 9.54 -30.60 -15.01
C GLN A 134 10.53 -31.76 -14.77
N PRO A 135 10.35 -32.93 -15.40
CA PRO A 135 11.41 -33.94 -15.49
C PRO A 135 12.47 -33.47 -16.48
N VAL A 136 13.75 -33.65 -16.12
CA VAL A 136 14.88 -33.48 -17.01
C VAL A 136 15.09 -34.79 -17.78
N ASP A 137 14.84 -34.78 -19.09
CA ASP A 137 15.12 -35.94 -19.93
C ASP A 137 16.61 -35.97 -20.32
N ILE A 138 17.29 -37.04 -19.89
CA ILE A 138 18.65 -37.43 -20.30
C ILE A 138 18.51 -38.31 -21.55
N PRO A 139 19.09 -37.97 -22.72
CA PRO A 139 19.08 -38.87 -23.85
C PRO A 139 20.25 -39.86 -23.74
N THR A 140 19.94 -41.11 -23.39
CA THR A 140 20.81 -42.28 -23.56
C THR A 140 20.82 -42.67 -25.04
N GLY A 141 21.97 -42.56 -25.70
CA GLY A 141 22.21 -43.12 -27.03
C GLY A 141 23.41 -44.06 -26.99
N GLN A 142 23.14 -45.37 -27.04
CA GLN A 142 24.11 -46.38 -27.48
C GLN A 142 23.49 -47.17 -28.62
N PRO A 143 24.24 -47.50 -29.68
CA PRO A 143 23.97 -48.68 -30.48
C PRO A 143 24.46 -49.96 -29.79
#